data_AF-A0A1H4FIE7-F1
#
_entry.id   AF-A0A1H4FIE7-F1
#
_cell.length_a   1.000
_cell.length_b   1.000
_cell.length_c   1.000
_cell.angle_alpha   90.00
_cell.angle_beta   90.00
_cell.angle_gamma   90.00
#
_symmetry.space_group_name_H-M   'P 1'
#
loop_
_entity.id
_entity.type
_entity.pdbx_description
1 polymer ?
#
loop_
_entity_poly.entity_id
_entity_poly.type
_entity_poly.pdbx_seq_one_letter_code
_entity_poly.pdbx_strand_id
1 'polypeptide(L)'
;MSLLLNVPPAQVELAKAKGAKWNDIDQSWYLPAEDFDRLVEIDAWIPQQHPCIILPDPVTVLYASGNCWKCDHTNRFIALAAGYFYEKDHNERDELTWMLQDFFAVFEQVTDISDHLQAFLRNKFPFYKYAWSEIAGKYLWLNHCSICQARQEDNQLFDTSNGIFHPTSQTAADLLQLHRFHFKYNPVINADYEIGEHARLINEYSSRIG
;
A
#
# COMPACT_ATOMS: atom_id res chain seq x y z
N MET A 1 -5.90 -15.12 -2.37
CA MET A 1 -4.76 -14.26 -2.76
C MET A 1 -4.27 -14.67 -4.12
N SER A 2 -4.13 -13.72 -5.04
CA SER A 2 -3.67 -13.94 -6.41
C SER A 2 -3.13 -12.63 -6.96
N LEU A 3 -2.00 -12.63 -7.64
CA LEU A 3 -1.42 -11.43 -8.24
C LEU A 3 -1.88 -11.31 -9.69
N LEU A 4 -2.50 -10.20 -10.07
CA LEU A 4 -2.88 -9.93 -11.46
C LEU A 4 -1.61 -9.78 -12.33
N LEU A 5 -1.64 -10.26 -13.58
CA LEU A 5 -0.53 -10.21 -14.52
C LEU A 5 -0.93 -9.63 -15.89
N ASN A 6 -0.04 -8.83 -16.48
CA ASN A 6 -0.14 -8.29 -17.83
C ASN A 6 0.68 -9.13 -18.81
N VAL A 7 0.22 -10.35 -19.11
CA VAL A 7 0.89 -11.28 -20.02
C VAL A 7 0.59 -10.93 -21.49
N PRO A 8 1.60 -10.58 -22.31
CA PRO A 8 1.38 -10.34 -23.74
C PRO A 8 0.99 -11.63 -24.48
N PRO A 9 0.18 -11.55 -25.55
CA PRO A 9 -0.24 -12.74 -26.31
C PRO A 9 0.91 -13.63 -26.79
N ALA A 10 2.06 -13.03 -27.15
CA ALA A 10 3.24 -13.75 -27.62
C ALA A 10 3.96 -14.56 -26.52
N GLN A 11 3.63 -14.33 -25.24
CA GLN A 11 4.31 -14.93 -24.09
C GLN A 11 3.40 -15.84 -23.26
N VAL A 12 2.20 -16.16 -23.76
CA VAL A 12 1.21 -16.98 -23.05
C VAL A 12 1.77 -18.34 -22.63
N GLU A 13 2.42 -19.06 -23.53
CA GLU A 13 2.95 -20.40 -23.22
C GLU A 13 4.11 -20.33 -22.21
N LEU A 14 4.94 -19.29 -22.28
CA LEU A 14 5.97 -19.02 -21.29
C LEU A 14 5.37 -18.70 -19.92
N ALA A 15 4.29 -17.92 -19.89
CA ALA A 15 3.61 -17.55 -18.65
C ALA A 15 2.99 -18.75 -17.95
N LYS A 16 2.31 -19.62 -18.69
CA LYS A 16 1.79 -20.89 -18.15
C LYS A 16 2.91 -21.77 -17.58
N ALA A 17 4.03 -21.91 -18.29
CA ALA A 17 5.17 -22.69 -17.82
C ALA A 17 5.78 -22.13 -16.50
N LYS A 18 5.69 -20.81 -16.32
CA LYS A 18 6.11 -20.09 -15.11
C LYS A 18 5.04 -20.00 -14.01
N GLY A 19 3.91 -20.71 -14.15
CA GLY A 19 2.89 -20.81 -13.12
C GLY A 19 1.71 -19.83 -13.25
N ALA A 20 1.72 -18.95 -14.25
CA ALA A 20 0.58 -18.07 -14.50
C ALA A 20 -0.66 -18.88 -14.92
N LYS A 21 -1.80 -18.54 -14.34
CA LYS A 21 -3.11 -19.12 -14.60
C LYS A 21 -4.01 -18.08 -15.28
N TRP A 22 -4.95 -18.56 -16.09
CA TRP A 22 -5.93 -17.72 -16.76
C TRP A 22 -7.27 -17.78 -16.02
N ASN A 23 -7.90 -16.63 -15.81
CA ASN A 23 -9.23 -16.53 -15.25
C ASN A 23 -10.24 -16.22 -16.38
N ASP A 24 -11.09 -17.19 -16.72
CA ASP A 24 -12.10 -17.03 -17.76
C ASP A 24 -13.21 -16.04 -17.41
N ILE A 25 -13.45 -15.76 -16.12
CA ILE A 25 -14.49 -14.80 -15.70
C ILE A 25 -13.99 -13.37 -15.89
N ASP A 26 -12.76 -13.09 -15.44
CA ASP A 26 -12.17 -11.74 -15.52
C ASP A 26 -11.41 -11.49 -16.82
N GLN A 27 -11.25 -12.53 -17.64
CA GLN A 27 -10.43 -12.51 -18.85
C GLN A 27 -9.03 -11.96 -18.56
N SER A 28 -8.39 -12.49 -17.52
CA SER A 28 -7.14 -11.95 -16.97
C SER A 28 -6.17 -13.06 -16.55
N TRP A 29 -4.87 -12.79 -16.69
CA TRP A 29 -3.80 -13.65 -16.18
C TRP A 29 -3.51 -13.34 -14.72
N TYR A 30 -3.16 -14.36 -13.95
CA TYR A 30 -2.77 -14.19 -12.55
C TYR A 30 -1.76 -15.24 -12.08
N LEU A 31 -1.01 -14.93 -11.04
CA LEU A 31 -0.23 -15.89 -10.27
C LEU A 31 -0.98 -16.20 -8.96
N PRO A 32 -1.29 -17.47 -8.65
CA PRO A 32 -1.89 -17.82 -7.35
C PRO A 32 -0.86 -17.64 -6.23
N ALA A 33 -1.33 -17.40 -5.00
CA ALA A 33 -0.42 -17.16 -3.88
C ALA A 33 0.44 -18.37 -3.48
N GLU A 34 0.02 -19.59 -3.81
CA GLU A 34 0.83 -20.80 -3.62
C GLU A 34 2.14 -20.79 -4.45
N ASP A 35 2.22 -19.98 -5.50
CA ASP A 35 3.35 -19.90 -6.44
C ASP A 35 4.15 -18.59 -6.28
N PHE A 36 4.01 -17.86 -5.17
CA PHE A 36 4.72 -16.58 -4.95
C PHE A 36 6.24 -16.74 -4.73
N ASP A 37 6.75 -17.97 -4.56
CA ASP A 37 8.17 -18.27 -4.71
C ASP A 37 8.70 -18.03 -6.13
N ARG A 38 7.81 -17.91 -7.12
CA ARG A 38 8.13 -17.69 -8.54
C ARG A 38 8.01 -16.23 -8.98
N LEU A 39 7.86 -15.28 -8.05
CA LEU A 39 7.71 -13.85 -8.37
C LEU A 39 8.84 -13.33 -9.28
N VAL A 40 10.08 -13.77 -9.07
CA VAL A 40 11.22 -13.41 -9.93
C VAL A 40 11.03 -13.90 -11.38
N GLU A 41 10.41 -15.06 -11.58
CA GLU A 41 10.17 -15.61 -12.93
C GLU A 41 9.12 -14.79 -13.70
N ILE A 42 8.14 -14.22 -13.01
CA ILE A 42 6.99 -13.53 -13.61
C ILE A 42 7.06 -12.01 -13.52
N ASP A 43 8.12 -11.46 -12.95
CA ASP A 43 8.33 -10.04 -12.64
C ASP A 43 7.99 -9.12 -13.81
N ALA A 44 8.38 -9.52 -15.03
CA ALA A 44 8.11 -8.77 -16.26
C ALA A 44 6.61 -8.59 -16.61
N TRP A 45 5.72 -9.35 -15.96
CA TRP A 45 4.28 -9.29 -16.16
C TRP A 45 3.54 -8.66 -14.97
N ILE A 46 4.22 -8.33 -13.87
CA ILE A 46 3.57 -7.60 -12.77
C ILE A 46 3.13 -6.23 -13.31
N PRO A 47 1.85 -5.86 -13.16
CA PRO A 47 1.37 -4.55 -13.59
C PRO A 47 2.15 -3.43 -12.89
N GLN A 48 2.35 -2.31 -13.60
CA GLN A 48 3.19 -1.16 -13.24
C GLN A 48 4.70 -1.41 -13.44
N GLN A 49 5.41 -0.41 -14.00
CA GLN A 49 6.82 -0.57 -14.43
C GLN A 49 7.87 -0.12 -13.40
N HIS A 50 7.46 0.32 -12.21
CA HIS A 50 8.35 0.63 -11.08
C HIS A 50 7.80 0.25 -9.67
N PRO A 51 6.94 -0.77 -9.47
CA PRO A 51 6.42 -1.08 -8.15
C PRO A 51 7.37 -1.97 -7.34
N CYS A 52 7.59 -1.56 -6.10
CA CYS A 52 8.39 -2.30 -5.13
C CYS A 52 7.57 -3.24 -4.25
N ILE A 53 6.24 -3.08 -4.09
CA ILE A 53 5.51 -3.78 -3.02
C ILE A 53 4.21 -4.45 -3.51
N ILE A 54 4.02 -5.73 -3.14
CA ILE A 54 2.76 -6.47 -3.28
C ILE A 54 2.09 -6.56 -1.90
N LEU A 55 0.92 -5.96 -1.77
CA LEU A 55 0.13 -5.97 -0.53
C LEU A 55 -0.58 -7.32 -0.35
N PRO A 56 -0.72 -7.78 0.91
CA PRO A 56 -1.47 -9.00 1.21
C PRO A 56 -2.97 -8.78 1.02
N ASP A 57 -3.73 -9.87 1.04
CA ASP A 57 -5.17 -9.83 1.23
C ASP A 57 -5.51 -10.48 2.58
N PRO A 58 -6.24 -9.79 3.47
CA PRO A 58 -6.86 -8.48 3.28
C PRO A 58 -5.85 -7.31 3.31
N VAL A 59 -6.15 -6.27 2.53
CA VAL A 59 -5.44 -4.98 2.59
C VAL A 59 -5.89 -4.25 3.85
N THR A 60 -4.94 -3.69 4.59
CA THR A 60 -5.24 -2.90 5.78
C THR A 60 -5.15 -1.41 5.46
N VAL A 61 -6.18 -0.67 5.88
CA VAL A 61 -6.21 0.80 5.84
C VAL A 61 -6.23 1.29 7.29
N LEU A 62 -5.23 2.08 7.66
CA LEU A 62 -5.12 2.75 8.94
C LEU A 62 -5.92 4.06 8.89
N TYR A 63 -6.76 4.29 9.88
CA TYR A 63 -7.58 5.50 10.02
C TYR A 63 -7.07 6.31 11.21
N ALA A 64 -6.97 7.62 11.00
CA ALA A 64 -6.70 8.61 12.04
C ALA A 64 -7.73 9.75 11.97
N SER A 65 -7.96 10.41 13.11
CA SER A 65 -8.71 11.67 13.17
C SER A 65 -7.80 12.78 13.66
N GLY A 66 -7.79 13.92 12.99
CA GLY A 66 -6.95 15.06 13.34
C GLY A 66 -7.40 16.33 12.65
N ASN A 67 -6.83 17.47 13.05
CA ASN A 67 -7.21 18.75 12.46
C ASN A 67 -6.44 19.00 11.17
N CYS A 68 -7.10 19.64 10.19
CA CYS A 68 -6.45 20.10 8.98
C CYS A 68 -5.52 21.28 9.29
N TRP A 69 -4.26 21.22 8.84
CA TRP A 69 -3.28 22.29 9.08
C TRP A 69 -3.73 23.67 8.58
N LYS A 70 -4.59 23.73 7.54
CA LYS A 70 -5.01 24.97 6.90
C LYS A 70 -6.28 25.58 7.49
N CYS A 71 -7.29 24.75 7.79
CA CYS A 71 -8.62 25.24 8.19
C CYS A 71 -9.06 24.78 9.57
N ASP A 72 -8.22 24.01 10.28
CA ASP A 72 -8.42 23.48 11.64
C ASP A 72 -9.67 22.60 11.85
N HIS A 73 -10.44 22.32 10.79
CA HIS A 73 -11.54 21.38 10.88
C HIS A 73 -11.00 19.97 11.13
N THR A 74 -11.66 19.23 12.02
CA THR A 74 -11.37 17.81 12.23
C THR A 74 -11.70 17.03 10.96
N ASN A 75 -10.74 16.22 10.51
CA ASN A 75 -10.81 15.39 9.33
C ASN A 75 -10.46 13.95 9.68
N ARG A 76 -10.82 13.05 8.78
CA ARG A 76 -10.35 11.67 8.77
C ARG A 76 -9.24 11.54 7.75
N PHE A 77 -8.14 10.94 8.17
CA PHE A 77 -6.98 10.66 7.34
C PHE A 77 -6.79 9.15 7.25
N ILE A 78 -6.24 8.70 6.13
CA ILE A 78 -5.91 7.29 5.94
C ILE A 78 -4.45 7.08 5.54
N ALA A 79 -3.92 5.92 5.90
CA ALA A 79 -2.67 5.37 5.38
C ALA A 79 -2.88 3.90 5.01
N LEU A 80 -2.11 3.39 4.05
CA LEU A 80 -2.08 1.95 3.77
C LEU A 80 -1.17 1.27 4.80
N ALA A 81 -1.51 0.05 5.20
CA ALA A 81 -0.69 -0.73 6.10
C ALA A 81 -0.77 -2.22 5.75
N ALA A 82 0.23 -2.98 6.20
CA ALA A 82 0.25 -4.42 6.05
C ALA A 82 1.00 -5.07 7.21
N GLY A 83 0.56 -6.27 7.62
CA GLY A 83 1.27 -7.08 8.62
C GLY A 83 2.43 -7.91 8.04
N TYR A 84 2.41 -8.09 6.72
CA TYR A 84 3.47 -8.69 5.91
C TYR A 84 3.24 -8.23 4.46
N PHE A 85 4.27 -8.22 3.63
CA PHE A 85 4.17 -7.87 2.20
C PHE A 85 5.35 -8.45 1.43
N TYR A 86 5.26 -8.49 0.10
CA TYR A 86 6.42 -8.85 -0.73
C TYR A 86 7.02 -7.57 -1.27
N GLU A 87 8.33 -7.43 -1.15
CA GLU A 87 9.07 -6.28 -1.63
C GLU A 87 10.15 -6.70 -2.62
N LYS A 88 10.33 -5.90 -3.67
CA LYS A 88 11.43 -6.04 -4.62
C LYS A 88 12.58 -5.14 -4.21
N ASP A 89 13.66 -5.74 -3.72
CA ASP A 89 14.85 -5.02 -3.26
C ASP A 89 16.11 -5.87 -3.48
N HIS A 90 17.29 -5.26 -3.30
CA HIS A 90 18.58 -5.90 -3.41
C HIS A 90 18.81 -6.84 -2.22
N ASN A 91 19.12 -8.11 -2.50
CA ASN A 91 19.52 -9.05 -1.46
C ASN A 91 20.97 -8.80 -0.99
N GLU A 92 21.47 -9.64 -0.07
CA GLU A 92 22.85 -9.58 0.44
C GLU A 92 23.95 -9.68 -0.64
N ARG A 93 23.60 -10.14 -1.84
CA ARG A 93 24.49 -10.28 -3.00
C ARG A 93 24.33 -9.15 -4.02
N ASP A 94 23.58 -8.11 -3.67
CA ASP A 94 23.26 -6.98 -4.56
C ASP A 94 22.43 -7.39 -5.79
N GLU A 95 21.66 -8.48 -5.69
CA GLU A 95 20.76 -8.94 -6.73
C GLU A 95 19.33 -8.50 -6.41
N LEU A 96 18.68 -7.84 -7.37
CA LEU A 96 17.29 -7.40 -7.24
C LEU A 96 16.35 -8.62 -7.26
N THR A 97 15.68 -8.87 -6.14
CA THR A 97 14.79 -10.02 -5.95
C THR A 97 13.55 -9.65 -5.15
N TRP A 98 12.51 -10.47 -5.27
CA TRP A 98 11.35 -10.39 -4.38
C TRP A 98 11.66 -11.08 -3.05
N MET A 99 11.34 -10.40 -1.94
CA MET A 99 11.54 -10.86 -0.57
C MET A 99 10.24 -10.71 0.22
N LEU A 100 9.96 -11.67 1.09
CA LEU A 100 8.87 -11.56 2.05
C LEU A 100 9.33 -10.72 3.24
N GLN A 101 8.66 -9.60 3.46
CA GLN A 101 8.77 -8.79 4.67
C GLN A 101 7.69 -9.24 5.65
N ASP A 102 8.08 -9.88 6.75
CA ASP A 102 7.16 -10.41 7.78
C ASP A 102 7.16 -9.52 9.03
N PHE A 103 6.80 -8.25 8.83
CA PHE A 103 6.59 -7.28 9.89
C PHE A 103 5.50 -6.28 9.51
N PHE A 104 4.94 -5.63 10.54
CA PHE A 104 3.93 -4.61 10.33
C PHE A 104 4.56 -3.30 9.84
N ALA A 105 4.05 -2.78 8.72
CA ALA A 105 4.46 -1.51 8.14
C ALA A 105 3.24 -0.63 7.85
N VAL A 106 3.44 0.68 7.99
CA VAL A 106 2.54 1.71 7.47
C VAL A 106 3.28 2.38 6.32
N PHE A 107 2.62 2.44 5.17
CA PHE A 107 3.22 2.96 3.95
C PHE A 107 2.99 4.47 3.83
N GLU A 108 4.06 5.18 3.50
CA GLU A 108 4.09 6.61 3.24
C GLU A 108 4.65 6.88 1.84
N GLN A 109 4.53 8.12 1.37
CA GLN A 109 5.05 8.55 0.07
C GLN A 109 4.64 7.63 -1.09
N VAL A 110 3.39 7.16 -1.05
CA VAL A 110 2.83 6.25 -2.05
C VAL A 110 2.79 6.96 -3.41
N THR A 111 3.54 6.46 -4.39
CA THR A 111 3.68 7.08 -5.73
C THR A 111 2.83 6.38 -6.78
N ASP A 112 2.75 5.06 -6.73
CA ASP A 112 2.00 4.25 -7.68
C ASP A 112 1.11 3.24 -6.94
N ILE A 113 -0.07 2.98 -7.50
CA ILE A 113 -0.99 1.94 -7.02
C ILE A 113 -1.65 1.25 -8.21
N SER A 114 -1.90 -0.04 -8.08
CA SER A 114 -2.65 -0.83 -9.07
C SER A 114 -4.07 -0.29 -9.31
N ASP A 115 -4.57 -0.43 -10.54
CA ASP A 115 -5.85 0.15 -10.99
C ASP A 115 -7.06 -0.26 -10.13
N HIS A 116 -7.10 -1.52 -9.67
CA HIS A 116 -8.18 -2.00 -8.83
C HIS A 116 -8.14 -1.40 -7.42
N LEU A 117 -6.94 -1.17 -6.86
CA LEU A 117 -6.80 -0.42 -5.61
C LEU A 117 -7.17 1.05 -5.82
N GLN A 118 -6.75 1.65 -6.93
CA GLN A 118 -7.14 3.03 -7.27
C GLN A 118 -8.65 3.20 -7.34
N ALA A 119 -9.35 2.28 -8.01
CA ALA A 119 -10.80 2.30 -8.13
C ALA A 119 -11.48 2.20 -6.75
N PHE A 120 -10.96 1.32 -5.88
CA PHE A 120 -11.43 1.18 -4.50
C PHE A 120 -11.19 2.46 -3.69
N LEU A 121 -9.96 3.01 -3.69
CA LEU A 121 -9.63 4.21 -2.92
C LEU A 121 -10.45 5.41 -3.37
N ARG A 122 -10.63 5.61 -4.69
CA ARG A 122 -11.46 6.70 -5.22
C ARG A 122 -12.92 6.61 -4.75
N ASN A 123 -13.47 5.41 -4.63
CA ASN A 123 -14.85 5.21 -4.20
C ASN A 123 -15.01 5.34 -2.67
N LYS A 124 -14.13 4.67 -1.91
CA LYS A 124 -14.24 4.57 -0.45
C LYS A 124 -13.63 5.76 0.29
N PHE A 125 -12.58 6.35 -0.28
CA PHE A 125 -11.75 7.40 0.30
C PHE A 125 -11.52 8.54 -0.71
N PRO A 126 -12.58 9.25 -1.13
CA PRO A 126 -12.49 10.26 -2.20
C PRO A 126 -11.57 11.45 -1.89
N PHE A 127 -11.10 11.58 -0.64
CA PHE A 127 -10.14 12.61 -0.21
C PHE A 127 -8.70 12.11 -0.12
N TYR A 128 -8.42 10.84 -0.45
CA TYR A 128 -7.06 10.35 -0.68
C TYR A 128 -6.81 10.35 -2.19
N LYS A 129 -6.02 11.32 -2.66
CA LYS A 129 -5.92 11.68 -4.09
C LYS A 129 -4.48 11.80 -4.52
N TYR A 130 -4.21 11.42 -5.76
CA TYR A 130 -2.93 11.65 -6.41
C TYR A 130 -2.71 13.15 -6.70
N ALA A 131 -1.65 13.73 -6.15
CA ALA A 131 -1.34 15.16 -6.26
C ALA A 131 0.16 15.43 -6.14
N TRP A 132 0.61 16.57 -6.68
CA TRP A 132 1.99 17.04 -6.49
C TRP A 132 2.23 17.46 -5.04
N SER A 133 3.25 16.89 -4.40
CA SER A 133 3.80 17.35 -3.12
C SER A 133 4.94 18.33 -3.38
N GLU A 134 4.80 19.55 -2.86
CA GLU A 134 5.87 20.56 -2.97
C GLU A 134 7.06 20.22 -2.08
N ILE A 135 6.82 19.51 -0.97
CA ILE A 135 7.86 19.13 -0.02
C ILE A 135 8.67 17.96 -0.56
N ALA A 136 8.00 16.92 -1.07
CA ALA A 136 8.69 15.74 -1.61
C ALA A 136 9.20 15.94 -3.05
N GLY A 137 8.74 16.98 -3.76
CA GLY A 137 9.15 17.25 -5.15
C GLY A 137 8.72 16.17 -6.15
N LYS A 138 7.67 15.41 -5.84
CA LYS A 138 7.10 14.32 -6.65
C LYS A 138 5.58 14.24 -6.49
N TYR A 139 4.92 13.52 -7.40
CA TYR A 139 3.51 13.19 -7.25
C TYR A 139 3.33 12.04 -6.25
N LEU A 140 2.40 12.20 -5.32
CA LEU A 140 2.08 11.26 -4.26
C LEU A 140 0.57 11.08 -4.13
N TRP A 141 0.15 9.94 -3.60
CA TRP A 141 -1.19 9.75 -3.06
C TRP A 141 -1.27 10.39 -1.67
N LEU A 142 -1.99 11.51 -1.59
CA LEU A 142 -2.05 12.35 -0.39
C LEU A 142 -3.47 12.49 0.15
N ASN A 143 -3.56 12.59 1.46
CA ASN A 143 -4.78 12.98 2.13
C ASN A 143 -5.13 14.44 1.80
N HIS A 144 -6.43 14.73 1.68
CA HIS A 144 -6.96 16.08 1.48
C HIS A 144 -8.01 16.36 2.53
N CYS A 145 -8.10 17.62 2.96
CA CYS A 145 -9.18 18.06 3.82
C CYS A 145 -10.54 17.92 3.12
N SER A 146 -11.50 17.28 3.78
CA SER A 146 -12.87 17.14 3.28
C SER A 146 -13.61 18.46 3.12
N ILE A 147 -13.21 19.49 3.89
CA ILE A 147 -13.83 20.83 3.89
C ILE A 147 -13.12 21.78 2.93
N CYS A 148 -11.85 22.08 3.18
CA CYS A 148 -11.12 23.11 2.41
C CYS A 148 -10.30 22.54 1.24
N GLN A 149 -10.30 21.22 1.05
CA GLN A 149 -9.53 20.51 0.00
C GLN A 149 -8.01 20.74 0.05
N ALA A 150 -7.47 21.27 1.14
CA ALA A 150 -6.02 21.40 1.30
C ALA A 150 -5.36 20.02 1.37
N ARG A 151 -4.30 19.84 0.57
CA ARG A 151 -3.38 18.70 0.68
C ARG A 151 -2.83 18.61 2.10
N GLN A 152 -2.78 17.42 2.65
CA GLN A 152 -2.10 17.09 3.89
C GLN A 152 -0.86 16.30 3.51
N GLU A 153 0.31 16.87 3.76
CA GLU A 153 1.58 16.33 3.31
C GLU A 153 2.02 15.17 4.20
N ASP A 154 2.56 14.11 3.61
CA ASP A 154 3.04 12.94 4.37
C ASP A 154 4.12 13.34 5.37
N ASN A 155 5.02 14.26 5.02
CA ASN A 155 6.01 14.82 5.94
C ASN A 155 5.42 15.39 7.25
N GLN A 156 4.14 15.77 7.27
CA GLN A 156 3.44 16.21 8.49
C GLN A 156 2.69 15.05 9.16
N LEU A 157 2.05 14.19 8.37
CA LEU A 157 1.25 13.08 8.91
C LEU A 157 2.11 11.97 9.52
N PHE A 158 3.34 11.81 9.02
CA PHE A 158 4.32 10.80 9.43
C PHE A 158 5.52 11.39 10.18
N ASP A 159 5.49 12.69 10.53
CA ASP A 159 6.57 13.34 11.28
C ASP A 159 6.89 12.60 12.59
N THR A 160 8.17 12.32 12.83
CA THR A 160 8.59 11.52 14.01
C THR A 160 8.31 12.20 15.36
N SER A 161 8.12 13.51 15.40
CA SER A 161 7.87 14.28 16.62
C SER A 161 6.38 14.36 16.95
N ASN A 162 5.50 14.51 15.95
CA ASN A 162 4.09 14.77 16.18
C ASN A 162 3.12 14.26 15.08
N GLY A 163 3.59 13.43 14.16
CA GLY A 163 2.78 12.85 13.09
C GLY A 163 1.68 11.95 13.65
N ILE A 164 0.47 12.09 13.11
CA ILE A 164 -0.68 11.28 13.53
C ILE A 164 -0.52 9.79 13.21
N PHE A 165 0.30 9.45 12.20
CA PHE A 165 0.66 8.08 11.84
C PHE A 165 2.00 7.66 12.44
N HIS A 166 2.61 8.50 13.28
CA HIS A 166 3.83 8.19 14.03
C HIS A 166 3.59 8.34 15.55
N PRO A 167 2.68 7.54 16.15
CA PRO A 167 2.40 7.61 17.57
C PRO A 167 3.63 7.27 18.41
N THR A 168 3.85 8.03 19.48
CA THR A 168 4.96 7.84 20.44
C THR A 168 4.51 7.24 21.76
N SER A 169 3.24 6.86 21.88
CA SER A 169 2.66 6.23 23.07
C SER A 169 1.51 5.30 22.72
N GLN A 170 1.20 4.37 23.62
CA GLN A 170 0.01 3.52 23.54
C GLN A 170 -1.27 4.34 23.40
N THR A 171 -1.46 5.37 24.24
CA THR A 171 -2.66 6.21 24.20
C THR A 171 -2.87 6.88 22.84
N ALA A 172 -1.79 7.28 22.16
CA ALA A 172 -1.90 7.82 20.81
C ALA A 172 -2.28 6.74 19.78
N ALA A 173 -1.71 5.53 19.89
CA ALA A 173 -2.03 4.42 19.01
C ALA A 173 -3.45 3.85 19.21
N ASP A 174 -4.00 3.91 20.43
CA ASP A 174 -5.37 3.51 20.78
C ASP A 174 -6.43 4.33 20.03
N LEU A 175 -6.09 5.55 19.61
CA LEU A 175 -6.98 6.42 18.83
C LEU A 175 -7.09 6.03 17.36
N LEU A 176 -6.19 5.17 16.89
CA LEU A 176 -6.14 4.73 15.50
C LEU A 176 -6.97 3.45 15.29
N GLN A 177 -7.37 3.24 14.04
CA GLN A 177 -8.18 2.08 13.67
C GLN A 177 -7.65 1.41 12.41
N LEU A 178 -7.47 0.09 12.47
CA LEU A 178 -7.07 -0.75 11.34
C LEU A 178 -8.31 -1.39 10.73
N HIS A 179 -8.64 -1.02 9.50
CA HIS A 179 -9.77 -1.57 8.74
C HIS A 179 -9.26 -2.51 7.66
N ARG A 180 -9.89 -3.68 7.51
CA ARG A 180 -9.46 -4.71 6.55
C ARG A 180 -10.42 -4.79 5.37
N PHE A 181 -9.87 -4.85 4.16
CA PHE A 181 -10.63 -4.92 2.92
C PHE A 181 -10.13 -6.06 2.06
N HIS A 182 -11.06 -6.88 1.59
CA HIS A 182 -10.75 -8.02 0.74
C HIS A 182 -10.66 -7.64 -0.73
N PHE A 183 -9.65 -8.18 -1.41
CA PHE A 183 -9.45 -8.01 -2.84
C PHE A 183 -9.31 -9.36 -3.52
N LYS A 184 -9.92 -9.48 -4.71
CA LYS A 184 -9.76 -10.66 -5.55
C LYS A 184 -8.30 -10.86 -5.97
N TYR A 185 -7.65 -9.76 -6.36
CA TYR A 185 -6.23 -9.71 -6.71
C TYR A 185 -5.46 -8.83 -5.75
N ASN A 186 -4.28 -9.28 -5.33
CA ASN A 186 -3.35 -8.54 -4.49
C ASN A 186 -3.04 -7.18 -5.13
N PRO A 187 -3.27 -6.07 -4.43
CA PRO A 187 -2.81 -4.78 -4.90
C PRO A 187 -1.30 -4.68 -4.94
N VAL A 188 -0.83 -3.93 -5.92
CA VAL A 188 0.57 -3.57 -6.07
C VAL A 188 0.69 -2.07 -5.81
N ILE A 189 1.73 -1.66 -5.09
CA ILE A 189 2.03 -0.25 -4.80
C ILE A 189 3.53 0.04 -4.98
N ASN A 190 3.86 1.32 -5.09
CA ASN A 190 5.21 1.84 -4.88
C ASN A 190 5.16 2.85 -3.74
N ALA A 191 5.88 2.60 -2.65
CA ALA A 191 5.80 3.40 -1.44
C ALA A 191 7.06 3.22 -0.58
N ASP A 192 7.28 4.17 0.33
CA ASP A 192 8.29 4.09 1.38
C ASP A 192 7.62 3.60 2.68
N TYR A 193 8.41 3.11 3.63
CA TYR A 193 7.96 2.79 4.99
C TYR A 193 9.13 2.88 5.97
N GLU A 194 8.82 3.13 7.23
CA GLU A 194 9.82 3.12 8.31
C GLU A 194 9.58 1.94 9.26
N ILE A 195 10.67 1.30 9.69
CA ILE A 195 10.64 0.31 10.76
C ILE A 195 10.95 1.03 12.07
N GLY A 196 10.00 1.01 13.00
CA GLY A 196 10.19 1.68 14.28
C GLY A 196 9.12 1.37 15.30
N GLU A 197 9.30 1.99 16.47
CA GLU A 197 8.41 1.81 17.61
C GLU A 197 6.98 2.25 17.32
N HIS A 198 6.80 3.28 16.47
CA HIS A 198 5.48 3.74 16.05
C HIS A 198 4.68 2.63 15.36
N ALA A 199 5.30 1.86 14.47
CA ALA A 199 4.65 0.76 13.75
C ALA A 199 4.26 -0.37 14.71
N ARG A 200 5.13 -0.69 15.68
CA ARG A 200 4.83 -1.64 16.76
C ARG A 200 3.63 -1.18 17.60
N LEU A 201 3.62 0.09 18.02
CA LEU A 201 2.52 0.68 18.78
C LEU A 201 1.20 0.58 18.02
N ILE A 202 1.19 0.93 16.74
CA ILE A 202 -0.01 0.81 15.89
C ILE A 202 -0.48 -0.64 15.81
N ASN A 203 0.42 -1.58 15.55
CA ASN A 203 0.06 -2.98 15.38
C ASN A 203 -0.54 -3.62 16.64
N GLU A 204 -0.03 -3.23 17.82
CA GLU A 204 -0.44 -3.79 19.12
C GLU A 204 -1.70 -3.13 19.69
N TYR A 205 -1.81 -1.80 19.60
CA TYR A 205 -2.79 -1.04 20.39
C TYR A 205 -3.95 -0.49 19.55
N SER A 206 -3.78 -0.32 18.24
CA SER A 206 -4.88 0.19 17.40
C SER A 206 -6.03 -0.82 17.32
N SER A 207 -7.26 -0.31 17.41
CA SER A 207 -8.46 -1.13 17.28
C SER A 207 -8.58 -1.74 15.87
N ARG A 208 -8.98 -3.01 15.78
CA ARG A 208 -9.17 -3.71 14.50
C ARG A 208 -10.64 -3.79 14.16
N ILE A 209 -11.02 -3.21 13.02
CA ILE A 209 -12.37 -3.21 12.50
C ILE A 209 -12.42 -4.17 11.30
N GLY A 210 -13.28 -5.18 11.40
CA GLY A 210 -13.53 -6.19 10.36
C GLY A 210 -14.65 -5.81 9.42
#